data_AF-A0AA85J3G4-F1
#
_entry.id   AF-A0AA85J3G4-F1
#
_cell.length_a   1.000
_cell.length_b   1.000
_cell.length_c   1.000
_cell.angle_alpha   90.00
_cell.angle_beta   90.00
_cell.angle_gamma   90.00
#
_symmetry.space_group_name_H-M   'P 1'
#
loop_
_entity.id
_entity.type
_entity.pdbx_description
1 polymer ?
#
loop_
_entity_poly.entity_id
_entity_poly.type
_entity_poly.pdbx_seq_one_letter_code
_entity_poly.pdbx_strand_id
1 'polypeptide(L)'
;MRECISIHLGQAGVQIGNACWELYCLEHRICPDGLAQPHEEIPADDSFETFFSVTSSGRHVPRAVFLDLEPTVIDEIRRGIYRQLFHPEQLITGKEDAANNYARGHYTIGKEIIDVVLDRIRKLSEQCENLQGFLVLHSFGGGTGSGFTSLLMERLGVDYGKRSKLEFSVYPAPQISTAVVEPYNSILTTHTTLEHSDCAFMVDNEAIYEICRRNLDIERPSYTNLNRWQHYNIL
;
A
#
# COMPACT_ATOMS: atom_id res chain seq x y z
N MET A 1 10.16 19.27 -8.18
CA MET A 1 9.08 18.44 -7.61
C MET A 1 9.61 17.63 -6.43
N ARG A 2 8.73 17.03 -5.63
CA ARG A 2 9.12 16.16 -4.50
C ARG A 2 8.24 14.91 -4.55
N GLU A 3 8.65 13.90 -5.32
CA GLU A 3 7.82 12.73 -5.59
C GLU A 3 7.90 11.67 -4.49
N CYS A 4 6.81 10.94 -4.28
CA CYS A 4 6.70 9.84 -3.34
C CYS A 4 6.20 8.58 -4.06
N ILE A 5 6.75 7.42 -3.69
CA ILE A 5 6.27 6.13 -4.22
C ILE A 5 5.50 5.40 -3.11
N SER A 6 4.25 5.02 -3.39
CA SER A 6 3.44 4.23 -2.46
C SER A 6 3.60 2.73 -2.74
N ILE A 7 3.87 1.94 -1.72
CA ILE A 7 4.06 0.49 -1.80
C ILE A 7 3.01 -0.16 -0.91
N HIS A 8 2.14 -0.98 -1.51
CA HIS A 8 1.00 -1.61 -0.88
C HIS A 8 1.23 -3.12 -0.82
N LEU A 9 1.39 -3.67 0.38
CA LEU A 9 1.88 -5.03 0.60
C LEU A 9 0.86 -5.92 1.32
N GLY A 10 0.59 -7.08 0.70
CA GLY A 10 -0.37 -8.06 1.18
C GLY A 10 -1.82 -7.58 1.15
N GLN A 11 -2.76 -8.47 1.43
CA GLN A 11 -4.19 -8.18 1.40
C GLN A 11 -4.60 -6.85 2.04
N ALA A 12 -4.19 -6.59 3.29
CA ALA A 12 -4.57 -5.36 3.98
C ALA A 12 -4.02 -4.11 3.29
N GLY A 13 -2.72 -4.09 2.98
CA GLY A 13 -2.08 -2.96 2.31
C GLY A 13 -2.69 -2.71 0.93
N VAL A 14 -2.94 -3.76 0.15
CA VAL A 14 -3.54 -3.68 -1.19
C VAL A 14 -4.97 -3.13 -1.13
N GLN A 15 -5.80 -3.61 -0.21
CA GLN A 15 -7.20 -3.17 -0.09
C GLN A 15 -7.30 -1.72 0.41
N ILE A 16 -6.46 -1.33 1.37
CA ILE A 16 -6.38 0.06 1.86
C ILE A 16 -5.86 0.96 0.74
N GLY A 17 -4.81 0.54 0.03
CA GLY A 17 -4.25 1.26 -1.10
C GLY A 17 -5.28 1.53 -2.19
N ASN A 18 -6.06 0.51 -2.57
CA ASN A 18 -7.12 0.66 -3.57
C ASN A 18 -8.15 1.72 -3.16
N ALA A 19 -8.54 1.73 -1.87
CA ALA A 19 -9.42 2.77 -1.34
C ALA A 19 -8.76 4.16 -1.32
N CYS A 20 -7.48 4.26 -0.92
CA CYS A 20 -6.75 5.54 -0.88
C CYS A 20 -6.67 6.17 -2.28
N TRP A 21 -6.32 5.40 -3.30
CA TRP A 21 -6.23 5.90 -4.67
C TRP A 21 -7.57 6.29 -5.27
N GLU A 22 -8.67 5.65 -4.87
CA GLU A 22 -10.02 6.10 -5.24
C GLU A 22 -10.27 7.54 -4.77
N LEU A 23 -9.91 7.91 -3.54
CA LEU A 23 -10.08 9.28 -3.06
C LEU A 23 -9.07 10.24 -3.65
N TYR A 24 -7.81 9.85 -3.82
CA TYR A 24 -6.85 10.72 -4.53
C TYR A 24 -7.38 11.07 -5.93
N CYS A 25 -7.97 10.10 -6.63
CA CYS A 25 -8.64 10.38 -7.89
C CYS A 25 -9.83 11.34 -7.74
N LEU A 26 -10.68 11.18 -6.72
CA LEU A 26 -11.82 12.09 -6.49
C LEU A 26 -11.38 13.52 -6.12
N GLU A 27 -10.39 13.66 -5.24
CA GLU A 27 -9.87 14.96 -4.78
C GLU A 27 -9.16 15.71 -5.90
N HIS A 28 -8.41 14.99 -6.73
CA HIS A 28 -7.69 15.56 -7.88
C HIS A 28 -8.49 15.55 -9.18
N ARG A 29 -9.77 15.14 -9.15
CA ARG A 29 -10.68 15.10 -10.30
C ARG A 29 -10.15 14.27 -11.48
N ILE A 30 -9.52 13.15 -11.15
CA ILE A 30 -9.02 12.15 -12.10
C ILE A 30 -10.07 11.05 -12.26
N CYS A 31 -10.46 10.79 -13.50
CA CYS A 31 -11.35 9.70 -13.86
C CYS A 31 -10.68 8.33 -13.65
N PRO A 32 -11.46 7.24 -13.50
CA PRO A 32 -10.90 5.89 -13.31
C PRO A 32 -10.00 5.36 -14.45
N ASP A 33 -10.06 5.99 -15.63
CA ASP A 33 -9.20 5.70 -16.77
C ASP A 33 -7.85 6.46 -16.73
N GLY A 34 -7.67 7.37 -15.76
CA GLY A 34 -6.50 8.22 -15.56
C GLY A 34 -6.58 9.57 -16.27
N LEU A 35 -7.67 9.91 -16.96
CA LEU A 35 -7.84 11.22 -17.59
C LEU A 35 -8.41 12.23 -16.60
N ALA A 36 -8.10 13.52 -16.78
CA ALA A 36 -8.76 14.57 -16.03
C ALA A 36 -10.25 14.68 -16.42
N GLN A 37 -11.11 15.04 -15.48
CA GLN A 37 -12.53 15.25 -15.78
C GLN A 37 -12.73 16.36 -16.83
N PRO A 38 -13.59 16.13 -17.85
CA PRO A 38 -13.85 17.13 -18.86
C PRO A 38 -14.57 18.35 -18.26
N HIS A 39 -14.12 19.56 -18.62
CA HIS A 39 -14.65 20.86 -18.18
C HIS A 39 -14.31 21.32 -16.76
N GLU A 40 -13.45 20.60 -16.04
CA GLU A 40 -12.89 21.06 -14.76
C GLU A 40 -11.36 21.16 -14.88
N GLU A 41 -10.81 22.35 -14.62
CA GLU A 41 -9.36 22.50 -14.50
C GLU A 41 -8.90 21.71 -13.26
N ILE A 42 -7.89 20.86 -13.44
CA ILE A 42 -7.15 20.29 -12.31
C ILE A 42 -6.62 21.48 -11.52
N PRO A 43 -6.82 21.56 -10.19
CA PRO A 43 -6.28 22.66 -9.40
C PRO A 43 -4.78 22.80 -9.72
N ALA A 44 -4.35 24.03 -10.07
CA ALA A 44 -2.99 24.37 -10.50
C ALA A 44 -1.93 24.20 -9.39
N ASP A 45 -2.25 23.43 -8.35
CA ASP A 45 -1.32 23.07 -7.31
C ASP A 45 -0.55 21.84 -7.81
N ASP A 46 0.73 22.02 -8.14
CA ASP A 46 1.67 20.97 -8.56
C ASP A 46 1.86 19.87 -7.48
N SER A 47 1.12 19.94 -6.37
CA SER A 47 1.13 18.98 -5.27
C SER A 47 0.70 17.57 -5.71
N PHE A 48 -0.19 17.42 -6.71
CA PHE A 48 -0.63 16.10 -7.19
C PHE A 48 0.46 15.34 -7.97
N GLU A 49 1.39 16.05 -8.62
CA GLU A 49 2.50 15.44 -9.38
C GLU A 49 3.49 14.69 -8.48
N THR A 50 3.42 14.96 -7.17
CA THR A 50 4.06 14.18 -6.11
C THR A 50 3.66 12.70 -6.17
N PHE A 51 2.38 12.43 -6.43
CA PHE A 51 1.77 11.10 -6.36
C PHE A 51 1.45 10.51 -7.73
N PHE A 52 1.23 11.35 -8.75
CA PHE A 52 0.93 10.91 -10.11
C PHE A 52 2.08 11.21 -11.07
N SER A 53 2.26 10.33 -12.05
CA SER A 53 3.07 10.58 -13.24
C SER A 53 2.15 10.86 -14.42
N VAL A 54 2.55 11.75 -15.32
CA VAL A 54 1.75 12.13 -16.49
C VAL A 54 2.37 11.53 -17.74
N THR A 55 1.59 10.75 -18.49
CA THR A 55 2.02 10.20 -19.78
C THR A 55 1.87 11.24 -20.89
N SER A 56 2.50 10.99 -22.04
CA SER A 56 2.34 11.83 -23.24
C SER A 56 0.89 11.88 -23.77
N SER A 57 0.04 10.93 -23.40
CA SER A 57 -1.39 10.92 -23.74
C SER A 57 -2.25 11.71 -22.75
N GLY A 58 -1.64 12.44 -21.81
CA GLY A 58 -2.35 13.19 -20.76
C GLY A 58 -2.94 12.32 -19.65
N ARG A 59 -2.46 11.07 -19.52
CA ARG A 59 -2.95 10.13 -18.52
C ARG A 59 -2.15 10.25 -17.23
N HIS A 60 -2.85 10.34 -16.11
CA HIS A 60 -2.31 10.34 -14.77
C HIS A 60 -2.22 8.89 -14.27
N VAL A 61 -1.00 8.44 -14.02
CA VAL A 61 -0.71 7.09 -13.53
C VAL A 61 -0.11 7.20 -12.12
N PRO A 62 -0.74 6.57 -11.10
CA PRO A 62 -0.21 6.53 -9.74
C PRO A 62 1.24 6.06 -9.66
N ARG A 63 2.05 6.72 -8.84
CA ARG A 63 3.39 6.26 -8.42
C ARG A 63 3.23 5.21 -7.32
N ALA A 64 2.60 4.09 -7.68
CA ALA A 64 2.25 3.03 -6.75
C ALA A 64 2.79 1.67 -7.19
N VAL A 65 3.09 0.80 -6.23
CA VAL A 65 3.33 -0.63 -6.44
C VAL A 65 2.41 -1.40 -5.50
N PHE A 66 1.71 -2.38 -6.05
CA PHE A 66 0.89 -3.32 -5.30
C PHE A 66 1.51 -4.70 -5.39
N LEU A 67 1.64 -5.37 -4.26
CA LEU A 67 2.16 -6.71 -4.19
C LEU A 67 1.33 -7.57 -3.23
N ASP A 68 1.00 -8.76 -3.69
CA ASP A 68 0.62 -9.86 -2.82
C ASP A 68 1.24 -11.17 -3.33
N LEU A 69 1.52 -12.09 -2.42
CA LEU A 69 2.09 -13.40 -2.77
C LEU A 69 1.03 -14.35 -3.35
N GLU A 70 -0.25 -14.00 -3.21
CA GLU A 70 -1.39 -14.63 -3.86
C GLU A 70 -2.11 -13.64 -4.81
N PRO A 71 -2.66 -14.08 -5.95
CA PRO A 71 -3.29 -13.18 -6.92
C PRO A 71 -4.62 -12.54 -6.49
N THR A 72 -5.36 -13.11 -5.54
CA THR A 72 -6.80 -12.81 -5.34
C THR A 72 -7.13 -11.33 -5.21
N VAL A 73 -6.50 -10.62 -4.28
CA VAL A 73 -6.81 -9.20 -4.00
C VAL A 73 -6.33 -8.25 -5.09
N ILE A 74 -5.26 -8.58 -5.79
CA ILE A 74 -4.76 -7.76 -6.91
C ILE A 74 -5.61 -8.00 -8.16
N ASP A 75 -6.11 -9.22 -8.35
CA ASP A 75 -7.04 -9.54 -9.43
C ASP A 75 -8.36 -8.76 -9.29
N GLU A 76 -8.79 -8.43 -8.07
CA GLU A 76 -9.91 -7.52 -7.84
C GLU A 76 -9.62 -6.12 -8.39
N ILE A 77 -8.41 -5.58 -8.20
CA ILE A 77 -8.00 -4.29 -8.78
C ILE A 77 -7.98 -4.39 -10.31
N ARG A 78 -7.41 -5.46 -10.87
CA ARG A 78 -7.34 -5.70 -12.33
C ARG A 78 -8.71 -5.80 -13.00
N ARG A 79 -9.77 -6.15 -12.24
CA ARG A 79 -11.15 -6.27 -12.73
C ARG A 79 -12.06 -5.14 -12.24
N GLY A 80 -11.58 -4.31 -11.33
CA GLY A 80 -12.33 -3.24 -10.69
C GLY A 80 -12.54 -2.00 -11.57
N ILE A 81 -13.15 -0.98 -10.98
CA ILE A 81 -13.46 0.29 -11.64
C ILE A 81 -12.17 0.98 -12.12
N TYR A 82 -11.15 1.01 -11.27
CA TYR A 82 -9.83 1.61 -11.52
C TYR A 82 -8.83 0.66 -12.21
N ARG A 83 -9.29 -0.42 -12.86
CA ARG A 83 -8.42 -1.38 -13.57
C ARG A 83 -7.50 -0.75 -14.61
N GLN A 84 -7.89 0.41 -15.11
CA GLN A 84 -7.15 1.15 -16.11
C GLN A 84 -6.13 2.09 -15.44
N LEU A 85 -6.40 2.62 -14.25
CA LEU A 85 -5.58 3.64 -13.60
C LEU A 85 -4.10 3.23 -13.43
N PHE A 86 -3.87 2.02 -12.94
CA PHE A 86 -2.53 1.51 -12.64
C PHE A 86 -1.86 0.91 -13.88
N HIS A 87 -0.53 1.06 -13.97
CA HIS A 87 0.23 0.33 -14.97
C HIS A 87 0.26 -1.17 -14.61
N PRO A 88 0.04 -2.11 -15.54
CA PRO A 88 -0.04 -3.54 -15.20
C PRO A 88 1.20 -4.09 -14.48
N GLU A 89 2.37 -3.53 -14.77
CA GLU A 89 3.63 -3.92 -14.12
C GLU A 89 3.78 -3.42 -12.67
N GLN A 90 2.92 -2.51 -12.22
CA GLN A 90 2.81 -2.08 -10.83
C GLN A 90 1.98 -3.06 -9.99
N LEU A 91 1.24 -3.97 -10.62
CA LEU A 91 0.36 -4.95 -9.96
C LEU A 91 1.03 -6.33 -9.97
N ILE A 92 1.82 -6.61 -8.94
CA ILE A 92 2.70 -7.77 -8.86
C ILE A 92 2.05 -8.86 -8.01
N THR A 93 1.99 -10.10 -8.53
CA THR A 93 1.35 -11.22 -7.83
C THR A 93 2.27 -12.43 -7.80
N GLY A 94 2.41 -13.06 -6.64
CA GLY A 94 2.99 -14.39 -6.51
C GLY A 94 2.04 -15.50 -6.94
N LYS A 95 2.45 -16.75 -6.70
CA LYS A 95 1.64 -17.95 -6.96
C LYS A 95 1.24 -18.70 -5.69
N GLU A 96 1.87 -18.40 -4.58
CA GLU A 96 1.74 -19.13 -3.32
C GLU A 96 1.77 -18.14 -2.16
N ASP A 97 0.81 -18.22 -1.25
CA ASP A 97 0.73 -17.32 -0.10
C ASP A 97 1.80 -17.65 0.98
N ALA A 98 2.09 -16.65 1.82
CA ALA A 98 2.83 -16.81 3.05
C ALA A 98 2.05 -17.55 4.16
N ALA A 99 0.75 -17.80 4.00
CA ALA A 99 -0.09 -18.58 4.90
C ALA A 99 -0.02 -18.10 6.36
N ASN A 100 -0.13 -16.77 6.55
CA ASN A 100 0.02 -16.10 7.85
C ASN A 100 1.32 -16.41 8.60
N ASN A 101 2.39 -16.77 7.89
CA ASN A 101 3.69 -17.07 8.47
C ASN A 101 4.75 -16.07 8.02
N TYR A 102 5.24 -15.25 8.95
CA TYR A 102 6.32 -14.29 8.74
C TYR A 102 7.52 -14.93 8.02
N ALA A 103 7.98 -16.10 8.45
CA ALA A 103 9.17 -16.73 7.90
C ALA A 103 8.98 -17.12 6.43
N ARG A 104 7.76 -17.44 6.00
CA ARG A 104 7.47 -17.69 4.58
C ARG A 104 7.55 -16.41 3.76
N GLY A 105 6.96 -15.33 4.26
CA GLY A 105 7.02 -14.02 3.63
C GLY A 105 8.45 -13.45 3.56
N HIS A 106 9.28 -13.71 4.56
CA HIS A 106 10.62 -13.13 4.66
C HIS A 106 11.73 -14.03 4.07
N TYR A 107 11.75 -15.32 4.39
CA TYR A 107 12.90 -16.19 4.12
C TYR A 107 12.73 -17.13 2.94
N THR A 108 11.51 -17.52 2.59
CA THR A 108 11.25 -18.50 1.52
C THR A 108 10.55 -17.86 0.32
N ILE A 109 9.22 -17.78 0.35
CA ILE A 109 8.40 -17.34 -0.79
C ILE A 109 8.74 -15.89 -1.20
N GLY A 110 8.92 -15.00 -0.23
CA GLY A 110 9.26 -13.60 -0.54
C GLY A 110 10.58 -13.42 -1.26
N LYS A 111 11.57 -14.30 -1.01
CA LYS A 111 12.86 -14.24 -1.70
C LYS A 111 12.76 -14.57 -3.19
N GLU A 112 11.73 -15.31 -3.60
CA GLU A 112 11.54 -15.67 -5.01
C GLU A 112 11.03 -14.47 -5.83
N ILE A 113 10.37 -13.50 -5.19
CA ILE A 113 9.72 -12.37 -5.88
C ILE A 113 10.38 -11.02 -5.61
N ILE A 114 11.22 -10.89 -4.57
CA ILE A 114 11.81 -9.62 -4.14
C ILE A 114 12.55 -8.89 -5.27
N ASP A 115 13.32 -9.61 -6.09
CA ASP A 115 14.09 -9.00 -7.19
C ASP A 115 13.17 -8.37 -8.26
N VAL A 116 12.02 -9.01 -8.51
CA VAL A 116 11.00 -8.47 -9.42
C VAL A 116 10.43 -7.17 -8.85
N VAL A 117 10.11 -7.16 -7.55
CA VAL A 117 9.55 -5.99 -6.88
C VAL A 117 10.54 -4.84 -6.87
N LEU A 118 11.80 -5.09 -6.55
CA LEU A 118 12.87 -4.09 -6.56
C LEU A 118 13.09 -3.51 -7.97
N ASP A 119 13.04 -4.34 -9.02
CA ASP A 119 13.11 -3.83 -10.41
C ASP A 119 11.95 -2.90 -10.75
N ARG A 120 10.73 -3.21 -10.29
CA ARG A 120 9.56 -2.34 -10.51
C ARG A 120 9.66 -1.04 -9.74
N ILE A 121 10.09 -1.08 -8.48
CA ILE A 121 10.33 0.12 -7.67
C ILE A 121 11.43 0.97 -8.31
N ARG A 122 12.52 0.36 -8.78
CA ARG A 122 13.60 1.04 -9.49
C ARG A 122 13.08 1.80 -10.71
N LYS A 123 12.31 1.14 -11.58
CA LYS A 123 11.72 1.79 -12.76
C LYS A 123 10.87 3.02 -12.41
N LEU A 124 10.08 2.95 -11.32
CA LEU A 124 9.31 4.11 -10.86
C LEU A 124 10.21 5.20 -10.26
N SER A 125 11.27 4.82 -9.55
CA SER A 125 12.23 5.78 -8.98
C SER A 125 13.00 6.54 -10.08
N GLU A 126 13.33 5.87 -11.19
CA GLU A 126 13.99 6.48 -12.36
C GLU A 126 13.07 7.46 -13.11
N GLN A 127 11.76 7.33 -12.94
CA GLN A 127 10.75 8.28 -13.46
C GLN A 127 10.49 9.48 -12.53
N CYS A 128 11.19 9.56 -11.40
CA CYS A 128 11.11 10.69 -10.47
C CYS A 128 12.33 11.59 -10.66
N GLU A 129 12.11 12.91 -10.76
CA GLU A 129 13.20 13.89 -10.77
C GLU A 129 13.85 13.99 -9.38
N ASN A 130 13.05 13.95 -8.31
CA ASN A 130 13.54 14.06 -6.94
C ASN A 130 12.70 13.25 -5.93
N LEU A 131 12.86 11.92 -6.01
CA LEU A 131 12.26 10.98 -5.06
C LEU A 131 12.58 11.36 -3.61
N GLN A 132 11.55 11.66 -2.82
CA GLN A 132 11.67 11.90 -1.38
C GLN A 132 11.81 10.61 -0.61
N GLY A 133 10.98 9.62 -0.95
CA GLY A 133 10.84 8.43 -0.15
C GLY A 133 9.71 7.51 -0.57
N PHE A 134 9.44 6.56 0.32
CA PHE A 134 8.46 5.50 0.16
C PHE A 134 7.40 5.57 1.26
N LEU A 135 6.14 5.43 0.87
CA LEU A 135 5.02 5.21 1.79
C LEU A 135 4.68 3.72 1.73
N VAL A 136 4.87 2.98 2.81
CA VAL A 136 4.73 1.52 2.86
C VAL A 136 3.49 1.15 3.66
N LEU A 137 2.46 0.65 3.00
CA LEU A 137 1.19 0.24 3.61
C LEU A 137 1.14 -1.27 3.72
N HIS A 138 0.98 -1.79 4.94
CA HIS A 138 0.98 -3.22 5.21
C HIS A 138 0.24 -3.57 6.51
N SER A 139 0.06 -4.86 6.80
CA SER A 139 -0.41 -5.34 8.10
C SER A 139 0.68 -6.01 8.92
N PHE A 140 0.62 -5.86 10.24
CA PHE A 140 1.50 -6.60 11.14
C PHE A 140 1.12 -8.08 11.28
N GLY A 141 -0.17 -8.40 11.14
CA GLY A 141 -0.67 -9.75 11.37
C GLY A 141 -0.46 -10.74 10.21
N GLY A 142 -0.43 -10.27 8.96
CA GLY A 142 -0.38 -11.13 7.77
C GLY A 142 1.02 -11.66 7.48
N GLY A 143 1.15 -12.84 6.84
CA GLY A 143 2.45 -13.41 6.49
C GLY A 143 3.21 -12.57 5.45
N THR A 144 2.51 -12.13 4.39
CA THR A 144 3.04 -11.21 3.38
C THR A 144 3.25 -9.82 3.98
N GLY A 145 2.19 -9.28 4.63
CA GLY A 145 2.22 -7.93 5.21
C GLY A 145 3.32 -7.74 6.26
N SER A 146 3.69 -8.78 7.01
CA SER A 146 4.79 -8.70 7.98
C SER A 146 6.12 -9.12 7.34
N GLY A 147 6.23 -10.38 6.91
CA GLY A 147 7.47 -11.00 6.47
C GLY A 147 8.04 -10.38 5.21
N PHE A 148 7.21 -10.19 4.19
CA PHE A 148 7.68 -9.60 2.93
C PHE A 148 8.02 -8.12 3.11
N THR A 149 7.22 -7.38 3.90
CA THR A 149 7.51 -5.97 4.20
C THR A 149 8.86 -5.82 4.87
N SER A 150 9.17 -6.63 5.89
CA SER A 150 10.48 -6.64 6.53
C SER A 150 11.62 -6.88 5.54
N LEU A 151 11.48 -7.91 4.68
CA LEU A 151 12.46 -8.20 3.64
C LEU A 151 12.64 -7.01 2.67
N LEU A 152 11.54 -6.37 2.26
CA LEU A 152 11.59 -5.24 1.35
C LEU A 152 12.25 -4.02 2.01
N MET A 153 11.91 -3.73 3.26
CA MET A 153 12.46 -2.60 4.02
C MET A 153 13.97 -2.72 4.20
N GLU A 154 14.49 -3.92 4.47
CA GLU A 154 15.94 -4.19 4.48
C GLU A 154 16.59 -3.83 3.14
N ARG A 155 15.98 -4.26 2.03
CA ARG A 155 16.50 -3.99 0.68
C ARG A 155 16.41 -2.52 0.29
N LEU A 156 15.30 -1.85 0.62
CA LEU A 156 15.16 -0.41 0.42
C LEU A 156 16.15 0.39 1.27
N GLY A 157 16.48 -0.09 2.47
CA GLY A 157 17.53 0.48 3.32
C GLY A 157 18.91 0.44 2.67
N VAL A 158 19.21 -0.63 1.92
CA VAL A 158 20.46 -0.77 1.17
C VAL A 158 20.47 0.10 -0.08
N ASP A 159 19.44 -0.01 -0.93
CA ASP A 159 19.43 0.61 -2.26
C ASP A 159 19.10 2.12 -2.19
N TYR A 160 18.28 2.52 -1.21
CA TYR A 160 17.76 3.89 -1.06
C TYR A 160 18.00 4.45 0.35
N GLY A 161 19.13 4.13 0.99
CA GLY A 161 19.39 4.47 2.39
C GLY A 161 19.30 5.96 2.77
N LYS A 162 19.34 6.90 1.82
CA LYS A 162 19.15 8.34 2.06
C LYS A 162 17.71 8.83 1.90
N ARG A 163 16.79 7.98 1.44
CA ARG A 163 15.39 8.31 1.18
C ARG A 163 14.52 7.92 2.37
N SER A 164 13.53 8.74 2.68
CA SER A 164 12.64 8.48 3.82
C SER A 164 11.73 7.28 3.53
N LYS A 165 11.43 6.48 4.56
CA LYS A 165 10.51 5.36 4.50
C LYS A 165 9.51 5.52 5.64
N LEU A 166 8.25 5.75 5.27
CA LEU A 166 7.15 5.94 6.21
C LEU A 166 6.24 4.72 6.12
N GLU A 167 5.94 4.11 7.25
CA GLU A 167 5.07 2.94 7.33
C GLU A 167 3.66 3.34 7.78
N PHE A 168 2.65 2.74 7.15
CA PHE A 168 1.28 2.70 7.66
C PHE A 168 0.96 1.25 7.95
N SER A 169 1.06 0.90 9.23
CA SER A 169 1.01 -0.48 9.70
C SER A 169 -0.32 -0.75 10.37
N VAL A 170 -1.11 -1.65 9.79
CA VAL A 170 -2.38 -2.09 10.37
C VAL A 170 -2.10 -3.04 11.53
N TYR A 171 -2.43 -2.60 12.74
CA TYR A 171 -2.26 -3.37 13.96
C TYR A 171 -3.40 -4.40 14.10
N PRO A 172 -3.08 -5.67 14.47
CA PRO A 172 -4.08 -6.71 14.59
C PRO A 172 -5.02 -6.45 15.78
N ALA A 173 -6.30 -6.74 15.58
CA ALA A 173 -7.33 -6.62 16.60
C ALA A 173 -8.02 -7.99 16.80
N PRO A 174 -8.14 -8.51 18.03
CA PRO A 174 -8.67 -9.86 18.28
C PRO A 174 -10.07 -10.13 17.69
N GLN A 175 -10.90 -9.08 17.57
CA GLN A 175 -12.28 -9.17 17.12
C GLN A 175 -12.43 -9.41 15.61
N ILE A 176 -11.38 -9.10 14.84
CA ILE A 176 -11.35 -9.24 13.37
C ILE A 176 -10.17 -10.07 12.86
N SER A 177 -9.29 -10.49 13.78
CA SER A 177 -8.13 -11.32 13.54
C SER A 177 -8.52 -12.62 12.84
N THR A 178 -7.77 -13.00 11.81
CA THR A 178 -7.99 -14.24 11.05
C THR A 178 -6.95 -15.30 11.38
N ALA A 179 -5.88 -14.94 12.10
CA ALA A 179 -4.81 -15.85 12.46
C ALA A 179 -4.38 -15.74 13.93
N VAL A 180 -4.29 -16.90 14.60
CA VAL A 180 -3.82 -17.01 15.99
C VAL A 180 -2.35 -16.59 16.14
N VAL A 181 -1.59 -16.61 15.04
CA VAL A 181 -0.15 -16.30 15.01
C VAL A 181 0.17 -14.83 14.74
N GLU A 182 -0.82 -13.96 14.61
CA GLU A 182 -0.62 -12.52 14.38
C GLU A 182 0.34 -11.87 15.39
N PRO A 183 0.28 -12.15 16.72
CA PRO A 183 1.24 -11.58 17.66
C PRO A 183 2.71 -11.93 17.36
N TYR A 184 2.97 -13.15 16.85
CA TYR A 184 4.33 -13.53 16.45
C TYR A 184 4.78 -12.71 15.25
N ASN A 185 3.92 -12.60 14.23
CA ASN A 185 4.22 -11.84 13.03
C ASN A 185 4.49 -10.37 13.35
N SER A 186 3.66 -9.74 14.20
CA SER A 186 3.81 -8.36 14.64
C SER A 186 5.16 -8.11 15.31
N ILE A 187 5.57 -8.95 16.25
CA ILE A 187 6.84 -8.76 16.96
C ILE A 187 8.02 -8.91 15.99
N LEU A 188 7.99 -9.93 15.13
CA LEU A 188 9.07 -10.21 14.19
C LEU A 188 9.24 -9.09 13.15
N THR A 189 8.13 -8.56 12.63
CA THR A 189 8.19 -7.47 11.66
C THR A 189 8.62 -6.16 12.32
N THR A 190 8.07 -5.81 13.49
CA THR A 190 8.51 -4.62 14.23
C THR A 190 10.00 -4.69 14.55
N HIS A 191 10.53 -5.84 14.97
CA HIS A 191 11.96 -5.96 15.27
C HIS A 191 12.85 -5.68 14.04
N THR A 192 12.46 -6.20 12.87
CA THR A 192 13.27 -6.11 11.65
C THR A 192 13.07 -4.80 10.90
N THR A 193 11.89 -4.18 10.94
CA THR A 193 11.65 -2.90 10.25
C THR A 193 12.10 -1.69 11.07
N LEU A 194 12.31 -1.81 12.38
CA LEU A 194 12.65 -0.70 13.27
C LEU A 194 13.89 0.10 12.84
N GLU A 195 14.92 -0.57 12.34
CA GLU A 195 16.16 0.09 11.89
C GLU A 195 16.04 0.66 10.46
N HIS A 196 14.96 0.32 9.75
CA HIS A 196 14.74 0.68 8.36
C HIS A 196 13.57 1.64 8.16
N SER A 197 12.82 1.97 9.20
CA SER A 197 11.68 2.88 9.14
C SER A 197 12.03 4.22 9.78
N ASP A 198 11.73 5.32 9.09
CA ASP A 198 11.96 6.67 9.62
C ASP A 198 10.77 7.13 10.48
N CYS A 199 9.56 6.68 10.15
CA CYS A 199 8.33 6.97 10.88
C CYS A 199 7.28 5.89 10.60
N ALA A 200 6.57 5.44 11.63
CA ALA A 200 5.51 4.45 11.50
C ALA A 200 4.20 4.95 12.11
N PHE A 201 3.15 5.00 11.29
CA PHE A 201 1.79 5.27 11.71
C PHE A 201 1.08 3.94 11.95
N MET A 202 0.82 3.63 13.21
CA MET A 202 0.06 2.44 13.56
C MET A 202 -1.43 2.73 13.48
N VAL A 203 -2.12 1.88 12.73
CA VAL A 203 -3.55 1.97 12.47
C VAL A 203 -4.22 0.81 13.20
N ASP A 204 -4.77 1.10 14.38
CA ASP A 204 -5.45 0.09 15.20
C ASP A 204 -6.86 -0.18 14.68
N ASN A 205 -7.05 -1.38 14.14
CA ASN A 205 -8.35 -1.80 13.65
C ASN A 205 -9.42 -1.85 14.73
N GLU A 206 -9.07 -2.14 16.00
CA GLU A 206 -10.04 -2.15 17.10
C GLU A 206 -10.57 -0.74 17.35
N ALA A 207 -9.66 0.25 17.42
CA ALA A 207 -10.02 1.65 17.58
C ALA A 207 -10.93 2.12 16.43
N ILE A 208 -10.62 1.74 15.19
CA ILE A 208 -11.42 2.11 14.02
C ILE A 208 -12.78 1.41 14.05
N TYR A 209 -12.82 0.14 14.42
CA TYR A 209 -14.06 -0.61 14.58
C TYR A 209 -14.97 0.04 15.62
N GLU A 210 -14.40 0.45 16.77
CA GLU A 210 -15.14 1.18 17.80
C GLU A 210 -15.67 2.53 17.29
N ILE A 211 -14.87 3.28 16.53
CA ILE A 211 -15.30 4.56 15.95
C ILE A 211 -16.42 4.35 14.94
N CYS A 212 -16.31 3.38 14.04
CA CYS A 212 -17.38 3.05 13.10
C CYS A 212 -18.67 2.64 13.83
N ARG A 213 -18.54 1.90 14.94
CA ARG A 213 -19.70 1.46 15.71
C ARG A 213 -20.35 2.57 16.53
N ARG A 214 -19.56 3.44 17.17
CA ARG A 214 -20.05 4.50 18.07
C ARG A 214 -20.42 5.79 17.34
N ASN A 215 -19.69 6.16 16.31
CA ASN A 215 -19.83 7.47 15.66
C ASN A 215 -20.57 7.41 14.32
N LEU A 216 -20.56 6.25 13.64
CA LEU A 216 -21.24 6.05 12.35
C LEU A 216 -22.47 5.14 12.47
N ASP A 217 -22.84 4.73 13.69
CA ASP A 217 -23.97 3.84 14.00
C ASP A 217 -23.99 2.53 13.18
N ILE A 218 -22.81 1.99 12.86
CA ILE A 218 -22.68 0.72 12.14
C ILE A 218 -22.54 -0.42 13.16
N GLU A 219 -23.58 -1.25 13.31
CA GLU A 219 -23.61 -2.29 14.34
C GLU A 219 -22.54 -3.39 14.16
N ARG A 220 -22.20 -3.72 12.90
CA ARG A 220 -21.13 -4.66 12.51
C ARG A 220 -20.29 -4.09 11.35
N PRO A 221 -19.27 -3.26 11.62
CA PRO A 221 -18.38 -2.73 10.60
C PRO A 221 -17.70 -3.85 9.78
N SER A 222 -17.75 -3.71 8.45
CA SER A 222 -17.02 -4.57 7.50
C SER A 222 -15.64 -3.99 7.17
N TYR A 223 -14.74 -4.77 6.55
CA TYR A 223 -13.46 -4.25 6.03
C TYR A 223 -13.64 -3.04 5.11
N THR A 224 -14.71 -2.98 4.32
CA THR A 224 -15.03 -1.81 3.49
C THR A 224 -15.28 -0.55 4.34
N ASN A 225 -15.89 -0.68 5.51
CA ASN A 225 -16.12 0.46 6.41
C ASN A 225 -14.82 0.90 7.08
N LEU A 226 -14.02 -0.05 7.55
CA LEU A 226 -12.72 0.23 8.18
C LEU A 226 -11.77 0.91 7.19
N ASN A 227 -11.62 0.33 5.99
CA ASN A 227 -10.73 0.86 4.95
C ASN A 227 -11.15 2.27 4.51
N ARG A 228 -12.46 2.56 4.43
CA ARG A 228 -12.95 3.93 4.16
C ARG A 228 -12.64 4.91 5.29
N TRP A 229 -12.60 4.48 6.55
CA TRP A 229 -12.22 5.36 7.65
C TRP A 229 -10.71 5.60 7.69
N GLN A 230 -9.92 4.53 7.51
CA GLN A 230 -8.46 4.61 7.41
C GLN A 230 -8.04 5.55 6.29
N HIS A 231 -8.71 5.42 5.15
CA HIS A 231 -8.60 6.31 4.00
C HIS A 231 -8.74 7.80 4.31
N TYR A 232 -9.65 8.22 5.20
CA TYR A 232 -9.80 9.65 5.57
C TYR A 232 -8.66 10.17 6.46
N ASN A 233 -7.87 9.31 7.11
CA ASN A 233 -6.85 9.69 8.10
C ASN A 233 -5.41 9.40 7.65
N ILE A 234 -5.23 8.82 6.45
CA ILE A 234 -3.91 8.63 5.82
C ILE A 234 -3.46 9.91 5.07
N LEU A 235 -4.40 10.84 4.84
CA LEU A 235 -4.18 12.22 4.37
C LEU A 235 -3.82 13.17 5.52
#